data_AF-A0A378AG22-F1
#
_entry.id   AF-A0A378AG22-F1
#
_cell.length_a   1.000
_cell.length_b   1.000
_cell.length_c   1.000
_cell.angle_alpha   90.00
_cell.angle_beta   90.00
_cell.angle_gamma   90.00
#
_symmetry.space_group_name_H-M   'P 1'
#
loop_
_entity.id
_entity.type
_entity.pdbx_description
1 polymer ?
#
loop_
_entity_poly.entity_id
_entity_poly.type
_entity_poly.pdbx_seq_one_letter_code
_entity_poly.pdbx_strand_id
1 'polypeptide(L)'
;MLENGDEEHGTSVHFVTDELDGGPVILQAKVPVFAGDSEEEITARVQAQEHAIYPLVISWFVDGRLRMAGNHAWLDERQLPPQGYAADE
;
A
#
# COMPACT_ATOMS: atom_id res chain seq x y z
N MET A 1 -13.84 9.29 -5.41
CA MET A 1 -13.71 7.87 -5.79
C MET A 1 -15.02 7.35 -6.35
N LEU A 2 -16.10 7.31 -5.56
CA LEU A 2 -17.44 7.01 -6.08
C LEU A 2 -17.84 7.97 -7.22
N GLU A 3 -17.45 9.24 -7.13
CA GLU A 3 -17.71 10.24 -8.18
C GLU A 3 -16.95 10.01 -9.49
N ASN A 4 -15.79 9.31 -9.44
CA ASN A 4 -14.97 9.03 -10.62
C ASN A 4 -15.37 7.71 -11.32
N GLY A 5 -16.16 6.86 -10.66
CA GLY A 5 -16.60 5.58 -11.19
C GLY A 5 -15.52 4.51 -11.24
N ASP A 6 -14.53 4.57 -10.34
CA ASP A 6 -13.42 3.62 -10.28
C ASP A 6 -13.92 2.22 -9.88
N GLU A 7 -13.47 1.16 -10.57
CA GLU A 7 -13.80 -0.25 -10.27
C GLU A 7 -12.96 -0.84 -9.13
N GLU A 8 -11.84 -0.20 -8.80
CA GLU A 8 -10.92 -0.58 -7.73
C GLU A 8 -10.55 0.63 -6.88
N HIS A 9 -10.40 0.41 -5.58
CA HIS A 9 -9.80 1.36 -4.64
C HIS A 9 -8.73 0.64 -3.79
N GLY A 10 -8.17 1.28 -2.76
CA GLY A 10 -7.16 0.63 -1.93
C GLY A 10 -6.38 1.56 -1.02
N THR A 11 -5.35 1.00 -0.40
CA THR A 11 -4.40 1.71 0.47
C THR A 11 -2.96 1.36 0.10
N SER A 12 -2.02 2.20 0.52
CA SER A 12 -0.59 1.99 0.31
C SER A 12 0.19 2.34 1.56
N VAL A 13 1.23 1.57 1.84
CA VAL A 13 2.26 1.93 2.82
C VAL A 13 3.51 2.33 2.06
N HIS A 14 4.07 3.50 2.36
CA HIS A 14 5.24 4.06 1.70
C HIS A 14 6.22 4.68 2.71
N PHE A 15 7.47 4.86 2.32
CA PHE A 15 8.41 5.65 3.10
C PHE A 15 8.11 7.14 2.94
N VAL A 16 8.16 7.91 4.03
CA VAL A 16 7.92 9.36 3.97
C VAL A 16 9.14 10.07 3.39
N THR A 17 8.90 11.01 2.47
CA THR A 17 9.88 11.93 1.88
C THR A 17 9.38 13.38 2.00
N ASP A 18 10.17 14.35 1.53
CA ASP A 18 9.75 15.76 1.51
C ASP A 18 8.60 16.05 0.53
N GLU A 19 8.40 15.17 -0.46
CA GLU A 19 7.23 15.20 -1.34
C GLU A 19 6.00 14.60 -0.65
N LEU A 20 4.88 15.32 -0.70
CA LEU A 20 3.60 14.86 -0.16
C LEU A 20 3.17 13.56 -0.86
N ASP A 21 3.02 12.48 -0.10
CA ASP A 21 2.68 11.14 -0.57
C ASP A 21 3.58 10.63 -1.73
N GLY A 22 4.78 11.19 -1.88
CA GLY A 22 5.66 10.94 -3.02
C GLY A 22 6.78 9.93 -2.78
N GLY A 23 6.89 9.40 -1.56
CA GLY A 23 7.98 8.51 -1.23
C GLY A 23 7.78 7.06 -1.72
N PRO A 24 8.84 6.24 -1.74
CA PRO A 24 8.78 4.91 -2.33
C PRO A 24 7.74 4.00 -1.69
N VAL A 25 6.84 3.46 -2.50
CA VAL A 25 5.81 2.52 -2.08
C VAL A 25 6.43 1.19 -1.68
N ILE A 26 5.98 0.65 -0.53
CA ILE A 26 6.45 -0.62 0.02
C ILE A 26 5.45 -1.73 -0.29
N LEU A 27 4.17 -1.49 -0.06
CA LEU A 27 3.11 -2.47 -0.28
C LEU A 27 1.78 -1.74 -0.51
N GLN A 28 0.99 -2.25 -1.46
CA GLN A 28 -0.37 -1.79 -1.72
C GLN A 28 -1.35 -2.94 -1.52
N ALA A 29 -2.56 -2.60 -1.08
CA ALA A 29 -3.68 -3.52 -1.07
C ALA A 29 -4.84 -2.89 -1.83
N LYS A 30 -5.33 -3.61 -2.83
CA LYS A 30 -6.50 -3.23 -3.61
C LYS A 30 -7.77 -3.81 -3.00
N VAL A 31 -8.86 -3.08 -3.15
CA VAL A 31 -10.20 -3.53 -2.83
C VAL A 31 -11.11 -3.27 -4.03
N PRO A 32 -12.00 -4.21 -4.38
CA PRO A 32 -12.97 -3.96 -5.44
C PRO A 32 -13.96 -2.87 -4.99
N VAL A 33 -14.55 -2.15 -5.93
CA VAL A 33 -15.69 -1.26 -5.72
C VAL A 33 -16.88 -1.85 -6.48
N PHE A 34 -17.98 -2.10 -5.79
CA PHE A 34 -19.19 -2.66 -6.39
C PHE A 34 -20.23 -1.58 -6.64
N ALA A 35 -21.10 -1.84 -7.64
CA ALA A 35 -22.23 -0.97 -7.90
C ALA A 35 -23.16 -0.92 -6.67
N GLY A 36 -23.37 0.27 -6.14
CA GLY A 36 -24.20 0.51 -4.96
C GLY A 36 -23.45 0.52 -3.63
N ASP A 37 -22.12 0.31 -3.61
CA ASP A 37 -21.32 0.53 -2.40
C ASP A 37 -21.47 1.98 -1.92
N SER A 38 -21.63 2.17 -0.61
CA SER A 38 -21.49 3.48 0.05
C SER A 38 -20.02 3.83 0.30
N GLU A 39 -19.74 5.12 0.56
CA GLU A 39 -18.38 5.53 0.94
C GLU A 39 -17.93 4.85 2.24
N GLU A 40 -18.84 4.62 3.18
CA GLU A 40 -18.52 3.93 4.43
C GLU A 40 -18.17 2.45 4.19
N GLU A 41 -18.86 1.78 3.26
CA GLU A 41 -18.58 0.39 2.91
C GLU A 41 -17.21 0.23 2.27
N ILE A 42 -16.85 1.13 1.35
CA ILE A 42 -15.51 1.15 0.72
C ILE A 42 -14.45 1.47 1.77
N THR A 43 -14.68 2.49 2.60
CA THR A 43 -13.75 2.90 3.66
C THR A 43 -13.50 1.75 4.65
N ALA A 44 -14.54 1.05 5.08
CA ALA A 44 -14.39 -0.10 5.97
C ALA A 44 -13.57 -1.23 5.32
N ARG A 45 -13.76 -1.47 4.01
CA ARG A 45 -13.01 -2.47 3.25
C ARG A 45 -11.53 -2.08 3.13
N VAL A 46 -11.23 -0.81 2.92
CA VAL A 46 -9.85 -0.27 2.90
C VAL A 46 -9.21 -0.38 4.28
N GLN A 47 -9.88 0.04 5.35
CA GLN A 47 -9.36 -0.05 6.72
C GLN A 47 -9.04 -1.49 7.13
N ALA A 48 -9.85 -2.46 6.69
CA ALA A 48 -9.55 -3.87 6.90
C ALA A 48 -8.22 -4.28 6.24
N GLN A 49 -7.90 -3.75 5.05
CA GLN A 49 -6.61 -3.97 4.41
C GLN A 49 -5.47 -3.24 5.14
N GLU A 50 -5.68 -2.00 5.60
CA GLU A 50 -4.69 -1.25 6.38
C GLU A 50 -4.25 -2.01 7.63
N HIS A 51 -5.21 -2.54 8.39
CA HIS A 51 -4.94 -3.35 9.57
C HIS A 51 -4.17 -4.65 9.26
N ALA A 52 -4.22 -5.14 8.03
CA ALA A 52 -3.47 -6.32 7.60
C ALA A 52 -2.06 -5.94 7.12
N ILE A 53 -1.95 -4.99 6.19
CA ILE A 53 -0.67 -4.70 5.52
C ILE A 53 0.25 -3.84 6.37
N TYR A 54 -0.29 -2.97 7.23
CA TYR A 54 0.56 -2.04 7.96
C TYR A 54 1.42 -2.74 9.03
N PRO A 55 0.87 -3.63 9.87
CA PRO A 55 1.69 -4.44 10.78
C PRO A 55 2.68 -5.37 10.07
N LEU A 56 2.32 -5.89 8.88
CA LEU A 56 3.22 -6.70 8.05
C LEU A 56 4.43 -5.89 7.56
N VAL A 57 4.21 -4.68 7.08
CA VAL A 57 5.30 -3.80 6.66
C VAL A 57 6.19 -3.42 7.84
N ILE A 58 5.59 -3.15 9.01
CA ILE A 58 6.33 -2.89 10.25
C ILE A 58 7.18 -4.10 10.63
N SER A 59 6.68 -5.33 10.52
CA SER A 59 7.47 -6.52 10.85
C SER A 59 8.69 -6.68 9.93
N TRP A 60 8.54 -6.45 8.62
CA TRP A 60 9.69 -6.45 7.71
C TRP A 60 10.73 -5.39 8.08
N PHE A 61 10.29 -4.22 8.54
CA PHE A 61 11.20 -3.16 8.99
C PHE A 61 11.94 -3.54 10.27
N VAL A 62 11.21 -4.05 11.27
CA VAL A 62 11.78 -4.48 12.56
C VAL A 62 12.75 -5.65 12.40
N ASP A 63 12.47 -6.57 11.48
CA ASP A 63 13.33 -7.71 11.14
C ASP A 63 14.57 -7.31 10.31
N GLY A 64 14.70 -6.03 9.94
CA GLY A 64 15.80 -5.52 9.11
C GLY A 64 15.73 -5.96 7.64
N ARG A 65 14.60 -6.51 7.21
CA ARG A 65 14.36 -6.97 5.83
C ARG A 65 14.00 -5.82 4.90
N LEU A 66 13.34 -4.79 5.42
CA LEU A 66 12.89 -3.63 4.68
C LEU A 66 13.77 -2.41 4.96
N ARG A 67 14.25 -1.74 3.90
CA ARG A 67 15.04 -0.50 4.01
C ARG A 67 14.76 0.47 2.86
N MET A 68 14.99 1.76 3.10
CA MET A 68 15.04 2.77 2.05
C MET A 68 16.49 3.09 1.71
N ALA A 69 16.84 3.10 0.42
CA ALA A 69 18.17 3.51 -0.04
C ALA A 69 18.08 4.16 -1.43
N GLY A 70 18.71 5.33 -1.59
CA GLY A 70 18.73 6.06 -2.86
C GLY A 70 17.34 6.41 -3.38
N ASN A 71 16.41 6.79 -2.51
CA ASN A 71 14.99 7.04 -2.82
C ASN A 71 14.25 5.84 -3.44
N HIS A 72 14.60 4.63 -3.01
CA HIS A 72 13.91 3.39 -3.39
C HIS A 72 13.67 2.53 -2.15
N ALA A 73 12.56 1.78 -2.15
CA ALA A 73 12.28 0.75 -1.16
C ALA A 73 12.96 -0.58 -1.56
N TRP A 74 13.54 -1.25 -0.58
CA TRP A 74 14.23 -2.53 -0.74
C TRP A 74 13.69 -3.52 0.29
N LEU A 75 13.27 -4.70 -0.15
CA LEU A 75 12.85 -5.81 0.70
C LEU A 75 13.71 -7.03 0.38
N ASP A 76 14.34 -7.63 1.40
CA ASP A 76 15.23 -8.80 1.26
C ASP A 76 16.30 -8.61 0.17
N GLU A 77 16.95 -7.44 0.18
CA GLU A 77 17.97 -7.02 -0.79
C GLU A 77 17.48 -6.91 -2.25
N ARG A 78 16.16 -6.91 -2.48
CA ARG A 78 15.55 -6.64 -3.78
C ARG A 78 14.89 -5.28 -3.79
N GLN A 79 15.22 -4.49 -4.80
CA GLN A 79 14.53 -3.22 -5.04
C GLN A 79 13.07 -3.50 -5.43
N LEU A 80 12.13 -2.84 -4.76
CA LEU A 80 10.71 -2.94 -5.07
C LEU A 80 10.37 -2.08 -6.30
N PRO A 81 9.40 -2.50 -7.12
CA PRO A 81 8.88 -1.68 -8.22
C PRO A 81 8.09 -0.47 -7.68
N PRO A 82 7.71 0.50 -8.53
CA PRO A 82 6.98 1.69 -8.09
C PRO A 82 5.65 1.40 -7.37
N GLN A 83 5.04 0.24 -7.59
CA GLN A 83 3.80 -0.21 -6.93
C GLN A 83 4.06 -0.94 -5.59
N GLY A 84 5.32 -1.07 -5.17
CA GLY A 84 5.71 -1.84 -3.99
C GLY A 84 5.74 -3.35 -4.24
N TYR A 85 5.77 -4.13 -3.17
CA TYR A 85 5.80 -5.58 -3.22
C TYR A 85 4.50 -6.14 -3.80
N ALA A 86 4.60 -6.84 -4.92
CA ALA A 86 3.58 -7.78 -5.36
C ALA A 86 3.96 -9.15 -4.80
N ALA A 87 3.06 -9.79 -4.06
CA ALA A 87 3.13 -11.24 -3.98
C ALA A 87 2.80 -11.73 -5.39
N ASP A 88 3.82 -12.09 -6.17
CA ASP A 88 3.60 -12.86 -7.39
C ASP A 88 2.68 -14.05 -7.03
N GLU A 89 1.61 -14.24 -7.81
CA GLU A 89 0.56 -15.26 -7.64
C GLU A 89 1.09 -16.68 -7.35
#